data_AF-A0AAT9QHT9-F1
#
_entry.id   AF-A0AAT9QHT9-F1
#
_cell.length_a   1.000
_cell.length_b   1.000
_cell.length_c   1.000
_cell.angle_alpha   90.00
_cell.angle_beta   90.00
_cell.angle_gamma   90.00
#
_symmetry.space_group_name_H-M   'P 1'
#
loop_
_entity.id
_entity.type
_entity.pdbx_description
1 polymer ?
#
loop_
_entity_poly.entity_id
_entity_poly.type
_entity_poly.pdbx_seq_one_letter_code
_entity_poly.pdbx_strand_id
1 'polypeptide(L)'
;MTNPEAALINARRARARRALGGLDYIRAVRSAVVAGAGQREIARALGVAQASVSQLLAQADARGVKPVPEGFSGASPYEIAERYAAGDIDRVTMIRELSAWTYVKNEGLAAAQAEWESTPYPDTPGSFEEVGQARDEGLIDGEAYDLILDASDEVPATEGLRSTA
;
A
#
# COMPACT_ATOMS: atom_id res chain seq x y z
N MET A 1 -1.92 3.65 35.54
CA MET A 1 -1.32 2.45 34.94
C MET A 1 -1.95 2.26 33.57
N THR A 2 -1.17 2.24 32.49
CA THR A 2 -1.72 2.05 31.14
C THR A 2 -2.23 0.61 31.00
N ASN A 3 -3.48 0.44 30.53
CA ASN A 3 -4.05 -0.86 30.21
C ASN A 3 -3.13 -1.60 29.21
N PRO A 4 -2.71 -2.87 29.47
CA PRO A 4 -1.88 -3.64 28.55
C PRO A 4 -2.39 -3.68 27.11
N GLU A 5 -3.71 -3.73 26.91
CA GLU A 5 -4.32 -3.69 25.58
C GLU A 5 -4.04 -2.37 24.85
N ALA A 6 -4.22 -1.24 25.55
CA ALA A 6 -3.90 0.08 25.00
C ALA A 6 -2.40 0.23 24.69
N ALA A 7 -1.52 -0.38 25.49
CA ALA A 7 -0.08 -0.40 25.22
C ALA A 7 0.26 -1.22 23.96
N LEU A 8 -0.39 -2.36 23.76
CA LEU A 8 -0.22 -3.19 22.55
C LEU A 8 -0.72 -2.48 21.29
N ILE A 9 -1.87 -1.80 21.36
CA ILE A 9 -2.39 -0.98 20.25
C ILE A 9 -1.39 0.12 19.88
N ASN A 10 -0.84 0.82 20.88
CA ASN A 10 0.16 1.86 20.65
C ASN A 10 1.46 1.30 20.04
N ALA A 11 1.90 0.11 20.47
CA ALA A 11 3.06 -0.55 19.90
C ALA A 11 2.85 -0.94 18.42
N ARG A 12 1.67 -1.47 18.07
CA ARG A 12 1.31 -1.77 16.68
C ARG A 12 1.30 -0.51 15.81
N ARG A 13 0.67 0.57 16.30
CA ARG A 13 0.69 1.88 15.64
C ARG A 13 2.09 2.41 15.41
N ALA A 14 2.95 2.34 16.43
CA ALA A 14 4.33 2.81 16.33
C ALA A 14 5.14 1.98 15.31
N ARG A 15 4.92 0.66 15.25
CA ARG A 15 5.53 -0.22 14.24
C ARG A 15 5.10 0.17 12.82
N ALA A 16 3.80 0.35 12.59
CA ALA A 16 3.25 0.75 11.29
C ALA A 16 3.84 2.10 10.83
N ARG A 17 3.80 3.12 11.70
CA ARG A 17 4.40 4.44 11.42
C ARG A 17 5.88 4.38 11.09
N ARG A 18 6.64 3.50 11.75
CA ARG A 18 8.08 3.32 11.46
C ARG A 18 8.29 2.75 10.05
N ALA A 19 7.48 1.79 9.63
CA ALA A 19 7.56 1.19 8.30
C ALA A 19 7.18 2.22 7.21
N LEU A 20 6.02 2.87 7.40
CA LEU A 20 5.48 3.91 6.52
C LEU A 20 6.43 5.11 6.40
N GLY A 21 7.01 5.58 7.50
CA GLY A 21 7.95 6.70 7.49
C GLY A 21 9.20 6.43 6.64
N GLY A 22 9.66 5.17 6.57
CA GLY A 22 10.75 4.78 5.66
C GLY A 22 10.34 4.86 4.19
N LEU A 23 9.12 4.42 3.85
CA LEU A 23 8.57 4.53 2.50
C LEU A 23 8.35 5.98 2.08
N ASP A 24 7.77 6.79 2.97
CA ASP A 24 7.52 8.21 2.74
C ASP A 24 8.82 8.98 2.53
N TYR A 25 9.84 8.67 3.33
CA TYR A 25 11.17 9.24 3.14
C TYR A 25 11.76 8.92 1.76
N ILE A 26 11.71 7.65 1.35
CA ILE A 26 12.20 7.22 0.02
C ILE A 26 11.43 7.94 -1.11
N ARG A 27 10.10 8.02 -1.00
CA ARG A 27 9.26 8.69 -1.99
C ARG A 27 9.53 10.19 -2.07
N ALA A 28 9.72 10.86 -0.93
CA ALA A 28 10.07 12.28 -0.89
C ALA A 28 11.42 12.54 -1.58
N VAL A 29 12.42 11.69 -1.33
CA VAL A 29 13.73 11.77 -2.01
C VAL A 29 13.59 11.57 -3.52
N ARG A 30 12.81 10.57 -3.96
CA ARG A 30 12.53 10.35 -5.40
C ARG A 30 11.80 11.54 -6.03
N SER A 31 10.81 12.09 -5.34
CA SER A 31 10.06 13.27 -5.80
C SER A 31 10.99 14.47 -6.00
N ALA A 32 11.93 14.71 -5.07
CA ALA A 32 12.93 15.76 -5.23
C ALA A 32 13.81 15.56 -6.47
N VAL A 33 14.23 14.32 -6.76
CA VAL A 33 15.00 14.00 -7.98
C VAL A 33 14.17 14.25 -9.24
N VAL A 34 12.90 13.82 -9.26
CA VAL A 34 11.98 14.07 -10.39
C VAL A 34 11.75 15.56 -10.62
N ALA A 35 11.71 16.36 -9.55
CA ALA A 35 11.62 17.81 -9.60
C ALA A 35 12.94 18.51 -10.05
N GLY A 36 14.01 17.76 -10.30
CA GLY A 36 15.28 18.26 -10.82
C GLY A 36 16.37 18.51 -9.78
N ALA A 37 16.14 18.19 -8.50
CA ALA A 37 17.16 18.38 -7.47
C ALA A 37 18.30 17.36 -7.63
N GLY A 38 19.55 17.83 -7.55
CA GLY A 38 20.71 16.97 -7.60
C GLY A 38 20.94 16.21 -6.29
N GLN A 39 21.51 14.99 -6.34
CA GLN A 39 21.73 14.20 -5.10
C GLN A 39 22.60 14.91 -4.04
N ARG A 40 23.54 15.79 -4.46
CA ARG A 40 24.35 16.59 -3.52
C ARG A 40 23.52 17.66 -2.81
N GLU A 41 22.55 18.25 -3.50
CA GLU A 41 21.63 19.24 -2.95
C GLU A 41 20.69 18.58 -1.94
N ILE A 42 20.10 17.44 -2.33
CA ILE A 42 19.26 16.61 -1.46
C ILE A 42 20.05 16.19 -0.21
N ALA A 43 21.27 15.68 -0.37
CA ALA A 43 22.12 15.26 0.73
C ALA A 43 22.40 16.41 1.72
N ARG A 44 22.69 17.60 1.20
CA ARG A 44 22.90 18.81 2.02
C ARG A 44 21.62 19.19 2.78
N ALA A 45 20.47 19.18 2.11
CA ALA A 45 19.18 19.52 2.72
C ALA A 45 18.80 18.54 3.85
N LEU A 46 19.14 17.26 3.70
CA LEU A 46 18.83 16.20 4.65
C LEU A 46 19.91 16.00 5.73
N GLY A 47 21.06 16.68 5.63
CA GLY A 47 22.18 16.52 6.56
C GLY A 47 22.85 15.13 6.49
N VAL A 48 22.84 14.48 5.33
CA VAL A 48 23.40 13.14 5.11
C VAL A 48 24.52 13.16 4.06
N ALA A 49 25.27 12.06 3.96
CA ALA A 49 26.24 11.90 2.87
C ALA A 49 25.51 11.66 1.53
N GLN A 50 26.07 12.18 0.42
CA GLN A 50 25.50 11.93 -0.91
C GLN A 50 25.47 10.44 -1.27
N ALA A 51 26.44 9.65 -0.81
CA ALA A 51 26.42 8.20 -0.97
C ALA A 51 25.17 7.55 -0.32
N SER A 52 24.69 8.09 0.81
CA SER A 52 23.46 7.62 1.46
C SER A 52 22.22 7.85 0.59
N VAL A 53 22.14 8.99 -0.11
CA VAL A 53 21.06 9.28 -1.06
C VAL A 53 21.11 8.30 -2.25
N SER A 54 22.30 8.06 -2.80
CA SER A 54 22.48 7.10 -3.89
C SER A 54 22.08 5.67 -3.50
N GLN A 55 22.47 5.22 -2.30
CA GLN A 55 22.10 3.91 -1.78
C GLN A 55 20.59 3.79 -1.55
N LEU A 56 19.97 4.85 -1.00
CA LEU A 56 18.54 4.90 -0.75
C LEU A 56 17.74 4.76 -2.05
N LEU A 57 18.13 5.47 -3.11
CA LEU A 57 17.50 5.38 -4.42
C LEU A 57 17.67 3.99 -5.05
N ALA A 58 18.87 3.42 -4.99
CA ALA A 58 19.11 2.06 -5.49
C ALA A 58 18.28 1.00 -4.74
N GLN A 59 18.14 1.15 -3.42
CA GLN A 59 17.26 0.29 -2.62
C GLN A 59 15.78 0.47 -2.99
N ALA A 60 15.36 1.70 -3.29
CA ALA A 60 13.99 1.98 -3.72
C ALA A 60 13.66 1.26 -5.03
N ASP A 61 14.59 1.30 -5.99
CA ASP A 61 14.43 0.65 -7.29
C ASP A 61 14.44 -0.88 -7.15
N ALA A 62 15.38 -1.42 -6.36
CA ALA A 62 15.45 -2.86 -6.10
C ALA A 62 14.19 -3.41 -5.40
N ARG A 63 13.58 -2.63 -4.50
CA ARG A 63 12.34 -3.00 -3.80
C ARG A 63 11.07 -2.69 -4.58
N GLY A 64 11.18 -2.05 -5.75
CA GLY A 64 10.03 -1.65 -6.55
C GLY A 64 9.11 -0.65 -5.83
N VAL A 65 9.66 0.29 -5.06
CA VAL A 65 8.85 1.29 -4.32
C VAL A 65 8.06 2.14 -5.32
N LYS A 66 6.74 1.94 -5.35
CA LYS A 66 5.83 2.68 -6.24
C LYS A 66 5.48 4.05 -5.66
N PRO A 67 5.25 5.07 -6.52
CA PRO A 67 4.62 6.32 -6.07
C PRO A 67 3.19 6.03 -5.58
N VAL A 68 2.69 6.88 -4.69
CA VAL A 68 1.27 6.85 -4.29
C VAL A 68 0.44 7.44 -5.44
N PRO A 69 -0.57 6.72 -5.97
CA PRO A 69 -1.46 7.25 -6.99
C PRO A 69 -2.21 8.49 -6.48
N GLU A 70 -2.55 9.41 -7.40
CA GLU A 70 -3.29 10.62 -7.04
C GLU A 70 -4.67 10.26 -6.43
N GLY A 71 -5.04 10.95 -5.35
CA GLY A 71 -6.31 10.72 -4.64
C GLY A 71 -6.30 9.58 -3.62
N PHE A 72 -5.18 8.86 -3.51
CA PHE A 72 -4.96 7.79 -2.53
C PHE A 72 -3.91 8.18 -1.49
N SER A 73 -3.97 7.50 -0.35
CA SER A 73 -3.05 7.70 0.76
C SER A 73 -1.90 6.68 0.71
N GLY A 74 -2.08 5.50 0.13
CA GLY A 74 -1.06 4.45 0.00
C GLY A 74 -0.82 4.02 -1.45
N ALA A 75 0.33 3.40 -1.72
CA ALA A 75 0.65 2.90 -3.06
C ALA A 75 0.13 1.48 -3.34
N SER A 76 -0.56 0.87 -2.38
CA SER A 76 -1.27 -0.40 -2.52
C SER A 76 -2.44 -0.45 -1.53
N PRO A 77 -3.42 -1.35 -1.72
CA PRO A 77 -4.48 -1.60 -0.75
C PRO A 77 -3.95 -1.89 0.65
N TYR A 78 -2.91 -2.74 0.76
CA TYR A 78 -2.29 -3.05 2.04
C TYR A 78 -1.73 -1.81 2.73
N GLU A 79 -1.02 -0.94 1.99
CA GLU A 79 -0.46 0.29 2.56
C GLU A 79 -1.55 1.26 3.04
N ILE A 80 -2.69 1.34 2.35
CA ILE A 80 -3.84 2.15 2.79
C ILE A 80 -4.36 1.62 4.13
N ALA A 81 -4.48 0.30 4.29
CA ALA A 81 -4.86 -0.31 5.56
C ALA A 81 -3.81 -0.07 6.67
N GLU A 82 -2.52 -0.12 6.35
CA GLU A 82 -1.44 0.22 7.30
C GLU A 82 -1.54 1.68 7.76
N ARG A 83 -1.86 2.62 6.86
CA ARG A 83 -2.05 4.04 7.23
C ARG A 83 -3.27 4.25 8.13
N TYR A 84 -4.36 3.54 7.88
CA TYR A 84 -5.50 3.54 8.79
C TYR A 84 -5.12 2.99 10.16
N ALA A 85 -4.44 1.84 10.20
CA ALA A 85 -3.99 1.23 11.45
C ALA A 85 -3.00 2.15 12.21
N ALA A 86 -2.14 2.87 11.49
CA ALA A 86 -1.25 3.91 12.02
C ALA A 86 -2.00 5.15 12.52
N GLY A 87 -3.27 5.34 12.12
CA GLY A 87 -4.08 6.52 12.43
C GLY A 87 -3.69 7.76 11.62
N ASP A 88 -3.06 7.58 10.47
CA ASP A 88 -2.70 8.64 9.53
C ASP A 88 -3.91 9.03 8.66
N ILE A 89 -4.83 8.09 8.44
CA ILE A 89 -6.14 8.30 7.80
C ILE A 89 -7.25 7.73 8.68
N ASP A 90 -8.46 8.28 8.55
CA ASP A 90 -9.63 7.77 9.25
C ASP A 90 -10.32 6.62 8.51
N ARG A 91 -11.30 5.99 9.17
CA ARG A 91 -12.05 4.85 8.62
C ARG A 91 -12.76 5.22 7.32
N VAL A 92 -13.36 6.41 7.26
CA VAL A 92 -14.13 6.89 6.10
C VAL A 92 -13.22 7.03 4.89
N THR A 93 -12.03 7.61 5.07
CA THR A 93 -11.02 7.75 4.02
C THR A 93 -10.52 6.39 3.55
N MET A 94 -10.21 5.49 4.48
CA MET A 94 -9.75 4.12 4.17
C MET A 94 -10.80 3.35 3.35
N ILE A 95 -12.07 3.33 3.78
CA ILE A 95 -13.13 2.65 3.03
C ILE A 95 -13.27 3.28 1.64
N ARG A 96 -13.37 4.61 1.55
CA ARG A 96 -13.48 5.32 0.25
C ARG A 96 -12.36 4.94 -0.71
N GLU A 97 -11.12 4.94 -0.24
CA GLU A 97 -9.95 4.63 -1.06
C GLU A 97 -9.91 3.16 -1.47
N LEU A 98 -10.14 2.23 -0.54
CA LEU A 98 -10.13 0.80 -0.85
C LEU A 98 -11.31 0.39 -1.74
N SER A 99 -12.48 1.00 -1.59
CA SER A 99 -13.61 0.78 -2.49
C SER A 99 -13.36 1.33 -3.91
N ALA A 100 -12.57 2.40 -4.05
CA ALA A 100 -12.24 3.00 -5.34
C ALA A 100 -11.01 2.38 -6.01
N TRP A 101 -10.29 1.48 -5.33
CA TRP A 101 -9.05 0.91 -5.83
C TRP A 101 -9.32 0.00 -7.03
N THR A 102 -8.60 0.21 -8.13
CA THR A 102 -8.67 -0.68 -9.30
C THR A 102 -7.84 -1.94 -9.04
N TYR A 103 -8.49 -2.96 -8.47
CA TYR A 103 -7.82 -4.20 -8.09
C TYR A 103 -7.28 -4.97 -9.29
N VAL A 104 -6.02 -5.40 -9.18
CA VAL A 104 -5.40 -6.30 -10.14
C VAL A 104 -6.04 -7.67 -10.01
N LYS A 105 -6.59 -8.20 -11.11
CA LYS A 105 -7.16 -9.55 -11.13
C LYS A 105 -6.03 -10.58 -11.04
N ASN A 106 -6.14 -11.48 -10.08
CA ASN A 106 -5.28 -12.65 -10.00
C ASN A 106 -5.89 -13.77 -10.86
N GLU A 107 -5.61 -13.76 -12.17
CA GLU A 107 -6.11 -14.79 -13.11
C GLU A 107 -5.67 -16.20 -12.70
N GLY A 108 -4.53 -16.31 -12.02
CA GLY A 108 -4.01 -17.58 -11.54
C GLY A 108 -4.71 -18.12 -10.30
N LEU A 109 -5.22 -17.26 -9.42
CA LEU A 109 -6.07 -17.65 -8.29
C LEU A 109 -7.41 -18.22 -8.78
N ALA A 110 -8.04 -17.57 -9.77
CA ALA A 110 -9.29 -18.06 -10.35
C ALA A 110 -9.15 -19.46 -10.98
N ALA A 111 -8.00 -19.74 -11.61
CA ALA A 111 -7.67 -21.06 -12.13
C ALA A 111 -7.34 -22.06 -11.00
N ALA A 112 -6.55 -21.67 -10.01
CA ALA A 112 -6.14 -22.53 -8.89
C ALA A 112 -7.31 -22.94 -7.97
N GLN A 113 -8.24 -22.02 -7.74
CA GLN A 113 -9.44 -22.29 -6.93
C GLN A 113 -10.40 -23.27 -7.61
N ALA A 114 -10.33 -23.38 -8.95
CA ALA A 114 -11.03 -24.41 -9.72
C ALA A 114 -10.34 -25.79 -9.65
N GLU A 115 -9.03 -25.84 -9.39
CA GLU A 115 -8.22 -27.08 -9.42
C GLU A 115 -7.94 -27.70 -8.04
N TRP A 116 -8.38 -27.09 -6.92
CA TRP A 116 -8.15 -27.59 -5.55
C TRP A 116 -6.67 -27.91 -5.23
N GLU A 117 -5.71 -27.28 -5.93
CA GLU A 117 -4.30 -27.46 -5.64
C GLU A 117 -3.82 -26.49 -4.55
N SER A 118 -3.24 -27.06 -3.49
CA SER A 118 -2.66 -26.38 -2.33
C SER A 118 -1.36 -25.61 -2.62
N THR A 119 -1.12 -25.21 -3.87
CA THR A 119 0.09 -24.46 -4.23
C THR A 119 -0.07 -23.00 -3.77
N PRO A 120 0.80 -22.48 -2.88
CA PRO A 120 0.77 -21.07 -2.51
C PRO A 120 0.97 -20.24 -3.77
N TYR A 121 -0.07 -19.51 -4.17
CA TYR A 121 0.01 -18.62 -5.32
C TYR A 121 0.83 -17.39 -4.94
N PRO A 122 1.67 -16.84 -5.84
CA PRO A 122 2.37 -15.60 -5.56
C PRO A 122 1.36 -14.49 -5.26
N ASP A 123 1.55 -13.80 -4.13
CA ASP A 123 0.83 -12.58 -3.78
C ASP A 123 0.89 -11.62 -4.98
N THR A 124 -0.27 -11.26 -5.53
CA THR A 124 -0.34 -10.34 -6.66
C THR A 124 -0.45 -8.91 -6.12
N PRO A 125 0.60 -8.07 -6.26
CA PRO A 125 0.57 -6.74 -5.66
C PRO A 125 -0.55 -5.88 -6.24
N GLY A 126 -1.31 -5.23 -5.37
CA GLY A 126 -2.48 -4.43 -5.76
C GLY A 126 -3.75 -5.23 -6.06
N SER A 127 -3.78 -6.54 -5.76
CA SER A 127 -4.99 -7.36 -5.81
C SER A 127 -5.84 -7.22 -4.54
N PHE A 128 -7.09 -7.71 -4.58
CA PHE A 128 -7.99 -7.66 -3.43
C PHE A 128 -7.50 -8.52 -2.25
N GLU A 129 -6.62 -9.50 -2.49
CA GLU A 129 -5.98 -10.31 -1.45
C GLU A 129 -5.24 -9.45 -0.41
N GLU A 130 -4.72 -8.29 -0.80
CA GLU A 130 -4.09 -7.36 0.15
C GLU A 130 -5.10 -6.81 1.19
N VAL A 131 -6.38 -6.71 0.84
CA VAL A 131 -7.46 -6.34 1.79
C VAL A 131 -7.78 -7.51 2.71
N GLY A 132 -7.78 -8.74 2.18
CA GLY A 132 -7.90 -9.98 2.96
C GLY A 132 -6.76 -10.13 3.97
N GLN A 133 -5.52 -9.95 3.52
CA GLN A 133 -4.35 -9.95 4.39
C GLN A 133 -4.45 -8.88 5.48
N ALA A 134 -4.88 -7.66 5.13
CA ALA A 134 -5.07 -6.58 6.10
C ALA A 134 -6.11 -6.95 7.17
N ARG A 135 -7.18 -7.66 6.82
CA ARG A 135 -8.16 -8.19 7.77
C ARG A 135 -7.56 -9.27 8.66
N ASP A 136 -6.85 -10.24 8.08
CA ASP A 136 -6.23 -11.34 8.82
C ASP A 136 -5.17 -10.86 9.83
N GLU A 137 -4.44 -9.81 9.46
CA GLU A 137 -3.47 -9.13 10.34
C GLU A 137 -4.13 -8.14 11.33
N GLY A 138 -5.44 -7.93 11.25
CA GLY A 138 -6.21 -7.07 12.14
C GLY A 138 -5.97 -5.57 11.94
N LEU A 139 -5.58 -5.16 10.73
CA LEU A 139 -5.46 -3.75 10.33
C LEU A 139 -6.85 -3.14 10.04
N ILE A 140 -7.77 -3.96 9.53
CA ILE A 140 -9.18 -3.62 9.33
C ILE A 140 -10.07 -4.66 10.01
N ASP A 141 -11.30 -4.28 10.35
CA ASP A 141 -12.30 -5.21 10.88
C ASP A 141 -13.14 -5.86 9.78
N GLY A 142 -13.93 -6.87 10.15
CA GLY A 142 -14.78 -7.60 9.20
C GLY A 142 -15.82 -6.71 8.52
N GLU A 143 -16.41 -5.75 9.23
CA GLU A 143 -17.37 -4.82 8.64
C GLU A 143 -16.72 -3.95 7.56
N ALA A 144 -15.51 -3.44 7.79
CA ALA A 144 -14.78 -2.70 6.77
C ALA A 144 -14.47 -3.59 5.56
N TYR A 145 -14.02 -4.83 5.79
CA TYR A 145 -13.76 -5.79 4.73
C TYR A 145 -15.00 -6.04 3.87
N ASP A 146 -16.15 -6.33 4.48
CA ASP A 146 -17.39 -6.64 3.77
C ASP A 146 -17.86 -5.43 2.95
N LEU A 147 -17.80 -4.22 3.50
CA LEU A 147 -18.14 -2.98 2.78
C LEU A 147 -17.24 -2.72 1.57
N ILE A 148 -15.94 -3.03 1.69
CA ILE A 148 -14.98 -2.87 0.60
C ILE A 148 -15.20 -3.93 -0.48
N LEU A 149 -15.49 -5.17 -0.08
CA LEU A 149 -15.80 -6.28 -0.98
C LEU A 149 -17.04 -5.98 -1.82
N ASP A 150 -18.14 -5.62 -1.17
CA ASP A 150 -19.42 -5.29 -1.83
C ASP A 150 -19.21 -4.17 -2.87
N ALA A 151 -18.48 -3.11 -2.50
CA ALA A 151 -18.20 -2.01 -3.42
C ALA A 151 -17.30 -2.42 -4.60
N SER A 152 -16.37 -3.36 -4.40
CA SER A 152 -15.45 -3.83 -5.44
C SER A 152 -16.12 -4.75 -6.47
N ASP A 153 -17.14 -5.51 -6.04
CA ASP A 153 -17.94 -6.38 -6.91
C ASP A 153 -18.94 -5.58 -7.76
N GLU A 154 -19.37 -4.41 -7.28
CA GLU A 154 -20.30 -3.51 -7.99
C GLU A 154 -19.65 -2.73 -9.13
N VAL A 155 -18.32 -2.68 -9.25
CA VAL A 155 -17.63 -1.98 -10.36
C VAL A 155 -17.66 -2.86 -11.61
N PRO A 156 -18.51 -2.59 -12.63
CA PRO A 156 -18.48 -3.36 -13.85
C PRO A 156 -17.12 -3.19 -14.52
N ALA A 157 -16.55 -4.30 -14.98
CA ALA A 157 -15.30 -4.32 -15.71
C ALA A 157 -15.33 -3.24 -16.80
N THR A 158 -14.50 -2.20 -16.65
CA THR A 158 -14.37 -1.18 -17.68
C THR A 158 -14.03 -1.89 -18.99
N GLU A 159 -15.01 -1.87 -19.88
CA GLU A 159 -15.03 -2.58 -21.13
C GLU A 159 -13.77 -2.18 -21.90
N GLY A 160 -12.96 -3.19 -22.25
CA GLY A 160 -11.73 -2.98 -22.99
C GLY A 160 -12.04 -2.19 -24.25
N LEU A 161 -11.54 -0.96 -24.31
CA LEU A 161 -11.53 -0.15 -25.51
C LEU A 161 -10.67 -0.88 -26.54
N ARG A 162 -11.29 -1.73 -27.36
CA ARG A 162 -10.70 -2.27 -28.59
C ARG A 162 -11.69 -2.18 -29.75
N SER A 163 -11.30 -1.31 -30.67
CA SER A 163 -11.44 -1.48 -32.12
C SER A 163 -12.69 -0.90 -32.78
N THR A 164 -12.57 0.35 -33.20
CA THR A 164 -13.03 0.75 -34.55
C THR A 164 -11.87 1.45 -35.27
N ALA A 165 -11.21 0.69 -36.13
CA ALA A 165 -10.50 1.17 -37.31
C ALA A 165 -11.01 0.35 -38.49
#